data_AF-A0A945I5G0-F1
#
_entry.id   AF-A0A945I5G0-F1
#
_cell.length_a   1.000
_cell.length_b   1.000
_cell.length_c   1.000
_cell.angle_alpha   90.00
_cell.angle_beta   90.00
_cell.angle_gamma   90.00
#
_symmetry.space_group_name_H-M   'P 1'
#
loop_
_entity.id
_entity.type
_entity.pdbx_description
1 polymer ?
#
loop_
_entity_poly.entity_id
_entity_poly.type
_entity_poly.pdbx_seq_one_letter_code
_entity_poly.pdbx_strand_id
1 'polypeptide(L)'
;MFINKTDKVKTETYVYWMEKRDFMALKASLPKDHRLEPAFLTPCEVLKAAKNTVYYASPAVWSRVCVRQGSWYRDSDKNDKYMVVTAKPLAAAFNSFFEVKLSRSNFMPERLPTLKELQALVEDEKYSQIKPRQWEKKGIVDAVMFKILFTVTRFWGIGDNLKSHWLTHRANHANHLAQTFSTEIDGQKVPYSISENAGVCSSCVEFFNIIEPETRKLVRSCPGAITFGKTERDIYYDVDPSKQHLEIIE
;
A
#
# COMPACT_ATOMS: atom_id res chain seq x y z
N MET A 1 -18.33 -33.24 13.78
CA MET A 1 -17.68 -32.92 12.50
C MET A 1 -18.35 -31.66 11.96
N PHE A 2 -17.86 -30.48 12.36
CA PHE A 2 -18.41 -29.21 11.91
C PHE A 2 -17.67 -28.80 10.65
N ILE A 3 -18.38 -28.79 9.52
CA ILE A 3 -17.86 -28.26 8.25
C ILE A 3 -17.78 -26.75 8.43
N ASN A 4 -16.55 -26.24 8.58
CA ASN A 4 -16.30 -24.82 8.68
C ASN A 4 -16.71 -24.13 7.37
N LYS A 5 -17.57 -23.11 7.49
CA LYS A 5 -18.03 -22.28 6.37
C LYS A 5 -16.84 -21.52 5.77
N THR A 6 -16.43 -21.94 4.57
CA THR A 6 -15.70 -21.14 3.57
C THR A 6 -14.46 -20.40 4.09
N ASP A 7 -13.34 -21.10 4.16
CA ASP A 7 -12.03 -20.48 3.95
C ASP A 7 -12.03 -19.88 2.54
N LYS A 8 -12.36 -18.58 2.44
CA LYS A 8 -12.09 -17.83 1.22
C LYS A 8 -10.59 -17.93 0.98
N VAL A 9 -10.21 -18.69 -0.05
CA VAL A 9 -8.84 -18.86 -0.52
C VAL A 9 -8.11 -17.53 -0.44
N LYS A 10 -7.00 -17.53 0.31
CA LYS A 10 -6.10 -16.40 0.52
C LYS A 10 -5.60 -15.92 -0.85
N THR A 11 -6.17 -14.85 -1.39
CA THR A 11 -5.68 -14.28 -2.66
C THR A 11 -4.40 -13.51 -2.36
N GLU A 12 -3.27 -14.08 -2.76
CA GLU A 12 -2.01 -13.35 -2.83
C GLU A 12 -2.06 -12.37 -4.00
N THR A 13 -1.32 -11.27 -3.86
CA THR A 13 -1.21 -10.24 -4.88
C THR A 13 0.26 -9.94 -5.13
N TYR A 14 0.66 -9.87 -6.40
CA TYR A 14 2.04 -9.67 -6.84
C TYR A 14 2.15 -8.33 -7.55
N VAL A 15 3.10 -7.51 -7.13
CA VAL A 15 3.32 -6.14 -7.61
C VAL A 15 4.61 -6.07 -8.40
N TYR A 16 4.57 -5.37 -9.53
CA TYR A 16 5.69 -5.17 -10.44
C TYR A 16 5.79 -3.71 -10.84
N TRP A 17 7.01 -3.21 -11.02
CA TRP A 17 7.28 -1.87 -11.54
C TRP A 17 8.02 -1.96 -12.86
N MET A 18 7.44 -1.39 -13.91
CA MET A 18 7.92 -1.53 -15.29
C MET A 18 8.06 -0.18 -15.98
N GLU A 19 9.10 -0.03 -16.79
CA GLU A 19 9.17 1.06 -17.75
C GLU A 19 8.07 0.90 -18.81
N LYS A 20 7.70 2.00 -19.48
CA LYS A 20 6.65 1.99 -20.50
C LYS A 20 6.88 0.92 -21.57
N ARG A 21 8.12 0.74 -22.02
CA ARG A 21 8.47 -0.26 -23.04
C ARG A 21 8.16 -1.68 -22.55
N ASP A 22 8.56 -2.00 -21.33
CA ASP A 22 8.42 -3.35 -20.78
C ASP A 22 6.96 -3.65 -20.38
N PHE A 23 6.22 -2.62 -19.93
CA PHE A 23 4.77 -2.70 -19.77
C PHE A 23 4.05 -3.01 -21.10
N MET A 24 4.46 -2.39 -22.21
CA MET A 24 3.90 -2.67 -23.53
C MET A 24 4.24 -4.09 -24.00
N ALA A 25 5.43 -4.59 -23.69
CA ALA A 25 5.81 -5.98 -23.93
C ALA A 25 4.93 -6.95 -23.11
N LEU A 26 4.72 -6.67 -21.82
CA LEU A 26 3.79 -7.43 -20.99
C LEU A 26 2.40 -7.47 -21.62
N LYS A 27 1.85 -6.30 -21.96
CA LYS A 27 0.51 -6.18 -22.57
C LYS A 27 0.37 -7.02 -23.84
N ALA A 28 1.41 -7.08 -24.68
CA ALA A 28 1.41 -7.91 -25.89
C ALA A 28 1.55 -9.41 -25.61
N SER A 29 2.18 -9.77 -24.49
CA SER A 29 2.41 -11.17 -24.09
C SER A 29 1.28 -11.80 -23.26
N LEU A 30 0.34 -11.01 -22.76
CA LEU A 30 -0.74 -11.51 -21.92
C LEU A 30 -1.59 -12.55 -22.68
N PRO A 31 -1.91 -13.70 -22.05
CA PRO A 31 -2.78 -14.70 -22.67
C PRO A 31 -4.15 -14.14 -23.02
N LYS A 32 -4.80 -14.70 -24.04
CA LYS A 32 -6.10 -14.21 -24.56
C LYS A 32 -7.23 -14.22 -23.53
N ASP A 33 -7.14 -15.08 -22.52
CA ASP A 33 -8.12 -15.19 -21.43
C ASP A 33 -7.85 -14.22 -20.26
N HIS A 34 -6.76 -13.45 -20.33
CA HIS A 34 -6.43 -12.42 -19.35
C HIS A 34 -7.01 -11.06 -19.76
N ARG A 35 -7.50 -10.32 -18.77
CA ARG A 35 -7.94 -8.93 -18.93
C ARG A 35 -6.91 -8.01 -18.32
N LEU A 36 -6.57 -6.94 -19.04
CA LEU A 36 -5.72 -5.86 -18.54
C LEU A 36 -6.57 -4.63 -18.27
N GLU A 37 -6.74 -4.26 -17.00
CA GLU A 37 -7.60 -3.16 -16.57
C GLU A 37 -6.77 -2.01 -15.97
N PRO A 38 -7.03 -0.74 -16.35
CA PRO A 38 -6.36 0.39 -15.73
C PRO A 38 -6.98 0.77 -14.38
N ALA A 39 -6.15 1.27 -13.47
CA ALA A 39 -6.57 2.15 -12.40
C ALA A 39 -6.91 3.53 -12.98
N PHE A 40 -8.09 4.06 -12.64
CA PHE A 40 -8.62 5.29 -13.21
C PHE A 40 -8.53 6.47 -12.24
N LEU A 41 -8.94 6.31 -10.99
CA LEU A 41 -9.06 7.42 -10.03
C LEU A 41 -7.93 7.42 -9.01
N THR A 42 -7.57 6.22 -8.53
CA THR A 42 -6.59 6.05 -7.45
C THR A 42 -5.65 4.90 -7.77
N PRO A 43 -4.37 4.96 -7.37
CA PRO A 43 -3.43 3.88 -7.61
C PRO A 43 -3.85 2.58 -6.91
N CYS A 44 -4.55 2.64 -5.75
CA CYS A 44 -4.99 1.43 -5.03
C CYS A 44 -6.05 0.61 -5.76
N GLU A 45 -6.67 1.12 -6.82
CA GLU A 45 -7.58 0.31 -7.64
C GLU A 45 -6.93 -0.94 -8.20
N VAL A 46 -5.60 -0.95 -8.35
CA VAL A 46 -4.87 -2.14 -8.82
C VAL A 46 -5.00 -3.34 -7.89
N LEU A 47 -5.32 -3.12 -6.61
CA LEU A 47 -5.54 -4.18 -5.62
C LEU A 47 -6.81 -5.00 -5.92
N LYS A 48 -7.64 -4.57 -6.89
CA LYS A 48 -8.75 -5.35 -7.44
C LYS A 48 -8.29 -6.53 -8.33
N ALA A 49 -6.99 -6.65 -8.61
CA ALA A 49 -6.44 -7.79 -9.35
C ALA A 49 -6.88 -9.12 -8.73
N ALA A 50 -7.42 -9.99 -9.58
CA ALA A 50 -8.01 -11.25 -9.15
C ALA A 50 -8.08 -12.22 -10.33
N LYS A 51 -7.79 -13.50 -10.08
CA LYS A 51 -7.83 -14.55 -11.11
C LYS A 51 -7.03 -14.12 -12.36
N ASN A 52 -7.69 -14.01 -13.51
CA ASN A 52 -7.08 -13.65 -14.80
C ASN A 52 -7.20 -12.14 -15.11
N THR A 53 -7.65 -11.30 -14.16
CA THR A 53 -7.64 -9.85 -14.33
C THR A 53 -6.35 -9.28 -13.74
N VAL A 54 -5.50 -8.77 -14.63
CA VAL A 54 -4.32 -7.94 -14.33
C VAL A 54 -4.76 -6.49 -14.25
N TYR A 55 -4.33 -5.78 -13.21
CA TYR A 55 -4.50 -4.33 -13.14
C TYR A 55 -3.18 -3.61 -13.33
N TYR A 56 -3.26 -2.38 -13.85
CA TYR A 56 -2.10 -1.50 -13.88
C TYR A 56 -2.44 -0.07 -13.48
N ALA A 57 -1.49 0.62 -12.85
CA ALA A 57 -1.54 2.05 -12.64
C ALA A 57 -0.54 2.74 -13.56
N SER A 58 -1.04 3.68 -14.38
CA SER A 58 -0.16 4.55 -15.17
C SER A 58 0.40 5.67 -14.28
N PRO A 59 1.54 6.29 -14.66
CA PRO A 59 2.11 7.41 -13.90
C PRO A 59 1.11 8.52 -13.59
N ALA A 60 0.20 8.81 -14.53
CA ALA A 60 -0.79 9.87 -14.40
C ALA A 60 -1.79 9.66 -13.25
N VAL A 61 -2.07 8.42 -12.83
CA VAL A 61 -3.08 8.16 -11.77
C VAL A 61 -2.60 8.66 -10.40
N TRP A 62 -1.29 8.71 -10.17
CA TRP A 62 -0.67 9.18 -8.92
C TRP A 62 -0.86 10.68 -8.65
N SER A 63 -1.31 11.43 -9.65
CA SER A 63 -1.60 12.86 -9.56
C SER A 63 -3.10 13.17 -9.64
N ARG A 64 -3.98 12.17 -9.50
CA ARG A 64 -5.45 12.33 -9.54
C ARG A 64 -6.05 12.57 -8.16
N VAL A 65 -6.68 11.56 -7.55
CA VAL A 65 -7.42 11.76 -6.30
C VAL A 65 -6.49 11.88 -5.09
N CYS A 66 -5.41 11.10 -5.06
CA CYS A 66 -4.46 11.07 -3.94
C CYS A 66 -3.20 11.90 -4.25
N VAL A 67 -3.36 13.17 -4.66
CA VAL A 67 -2.24 14.02 -5.14
C VAL A 67 -1.12 14.12 -4.11
N ARG A 68 -1.46 14.48 -2.87
CA ARG A 68 -0.50 14.67 -1.78
C ARG A 68 0.27 13.38 -1.48
N GLN A 69 -0.43 12.26 -1.46
CA GLN A 69 0.12 10.93 -1.24
C GLN A 69 1.03 10.50 -2.38
N GLY A 70 0.60 10.75 -3.62
CA GLY A 70 1.38 10.43 -4.81
C GLY A 70 2.65 11.25 -4.95
N SER A 71 2.90 12.23 -4.07
CA SER A 71 4.21 12.89 -4.03
C SER A 71 5.34 11.94 -3.63
N TRP A 72 5.07 10.94 -2.79
CA TRP A 72 6.04 9.89 -2.48
C TRP A 72 6.45 9.11 -3.72
N TYR A 73 5.47 8.76 -4.57
CA TYR A 73 5.75 8.13 -5.87
C TYR A 73 6.58 9.05 -6.77
N ARG A 74 6.19 10.32 -6.91
CA ARG A 74 6.87 11.28 -7.81
C ARG A 74 8.30 11.60 -7.39
N ASP A 75 8.59 11.53 -6.09
CA ASP A 75 9.92 11.78 -5.54
C ASP A 75 10.76 10.47 -5.41
N SER A 76 10.21 9.32 -5.82
CA SER A 76 10.89 8.01 -5.75
C SER A 76 11.52 7.59 -7.08
N ASP A 77 12.31 6.51 -7.04
CA ASP A 77 12.85 5.82 -8.22
C ASP A 77 11.76 5.13 -9.07
N LYS A 78 10.52 5.07 -8.58
CA LYS A 78 9.36 4.54 -9.31
C LYS A 78 8.69 5.59 -10.19
N ASN A 79 9.08 6.87 -10.09
CA ASN A 79 8.49 7.92 -10.91
C ASN A 79 8.54 7.56 -12.41
N ASP A 80 7.50 7.96 -13.14
CA ASP A 80 7.24 7.61 -14.54
C ASP A 80 7.10 6.10 -14.91
N LYS A 81 7.22 5.18 -13.94
CA LYS A 81 6.99 3.75 -14.17
C LYS A 81 5.51 3.36 -14.09
N TYR A 82 5.18 2.29 -14.78
CA TYR A 82 3.89 1.61 -14.67
C TYR A 82 3.95 0.59 -13.55
N MET A 83 2.97 0.64 -12.65
CA MET A 83 2.77 -0.42 -11.66
C MET A 83 1.81 -1.45 -12.24
N VAL A 84 2.18 -2.73 -12.17
CA VAL A 84 1.34 -3.85 -12.60
C VAL A 84 1.06 -4.74 -11.39
N VAL A 85 -0.18 -5.16 -11.24
CA VAL A 85 -0.63 -5.98 -10.12
C VAL A 85 -1.44 -7.17 -10.62
N THR A 86 -1.11 -8.34 -10.09
CA THR A 86 -1.63 -9.64 -10.52
C THR A 86 -1.96 -10.52 -9.31
N ALA A 87 -2.84 -11.51 -9.49
CA ALA A 87 -3.20 -12.46 -8.44
C ALA A 87 -2.33 -13.73 -8.42
N LYS A 88 -1.41 -13.85 -9.39
CA LYS A 88 -0.44 -14.94 -9.55
C LYS A 88 0.84 -14.35 -10.14
N PRO A 89 2.01 -14.96 -9.90
CA PRO A 89 3.25 -14.49 -10.52
C PRO A 89 3.13 -14.37 -12.03
N LEU A 90 3.70 -13.31 -12.60
CA LEU A 90 3.93 -13.20 -14.04
C LEU A 90 4.95 -14.25 -14.49
N ALA A 91 5.01 -14.51 -15.80
CA ALA A 91 6.01 -15.39 -16.39
C ALA A 91 7.44 -14.95 -16.03
N ALA A 92 8.37 -15.91 -15.94
CA ALA A 92 9.74 -15.69 -15.46
C ALA A 92 10.50 -14.55 -16.16
N ALA A 93 10.18 -14.28 -17.44
CA ALA A 93 10.72 -13.15 -18.19
C ALA A 93 10.47 -11.77 -17.55
N PHE A 94 9.51 -11.68 -16.61
CA PHE A 94 9.18 -10.45 -15.88
C PHE A 94 9.68 -10.44 -14.42
N ASN A 95 10.43 -11.45 -13.97
CA ASN A 95 10.91 -11.55 -12.58
C ASN A 95 11.84 -10.40 -12.17
N SER A 96 12.54 -9.78 -13.12
CA SER A 96 13.37 -8.60 -12.86
C SER A 96 12.56 -7.37 -12.42
N PHE A 97 11.26 -7.32 -12.74
CA PHE A 97 10.36 -6.22 -12.40
C PHE A 97 9.56 -6.47 -11.12
N PHE A 98 9.65 -7.67 -10.55
CA PHE A 98 8.94 -8.01 -9.33
C PHE A 98 9.42 -7.12 -8.18
N GLU A 99 8.46 -6.61 -7.44
CA GLU A 99 8.71 -5.72 -6.31
C GLU A 99 8.32 -6.38 -4.99
N VAL A 100 7.05 -6.80 -4.85
CA VAL A 100 6.53 -7.37 -3.60
C VAL A 100 5.42 -8.38 -3.83
N LYS A 101 5.31 -9.32 -2.90
CA LYS A 101 4.13 -10.14 -2.68
C LYS A 101 3.34 -9.57 -1.49
N LEU A 102 2.06 -9.34 -1.69
CA LEU A 102 1.10 -8.95 -0.67
C LEU A 102 0.28 -10.18 -0.26
N SER A 103 0.24 -10.45 1.04
CA SER A 103 -0.58 -11.53 1.58
C SER A 103 -1.23 -11.12 2.90
N ARG A 104 -2.40 -11.67 3.22
CA ARG A 104 -3.02 -11.41 4.53
C ARG A 104 -2.14 -11.94 5.67
N SER A 105 -2.07 -11.18 6.75
CA SER A 105 -1.39 -11.53 7.99
C SER A 105 -2.38 -11.55 9.16
N ASN A 106 -2.19 -12.51 10.07
CA ASN A 106 -2.91 -12.57 11.35
C ASN A 106 -2.24 -11.73 12.43
N PHE A 107 -1.21 -10.95 12.07
CA PHE A 107 -0.50 -10.08 12.99
C PHE A 107 -1.45 -9.11 13.69
N MET A 108 -1.28 -8.96 14.99
CA MET A 108 -1.91 -7.94 15.81
C MET A 108 -0.85 -7.33 16.72
N PRO A 109 -0.65 -6.01 16.72
CA PRO A 109 0.30 -5.40 17.63
C PRO A 109 -0.23 -5.48 19.06
N GLU A 110 0.66 -5.69 20.03
CA GLU A 110 0.30 -5.71 21.45
C GLU A 110 -0.35 -4.40 21.89
N ARG A 111 0.15 -3.27 21.34
CA ARG A 111 -0.41 -1.94 21.54
C ARG A 111 -0.14 -1.02 20.35
N LEU A 112 -0.96 0.03 20.26
CA LEU A 112 -0.66 1.18 19.40
C LEU A 112 0.17 2.23 20.15
N PRO A 113 0.85 3.14 19.43
CA PRO A 113 1.62 4.20 20.06
C PRO A 113 0.75 5.22 20.80
N THR A 114 1.32 5.78 21.86
CA THR A 114 0.78 6.93 22.58
C THR A 114 0.96 8.22 21.76
N LEU A 115 0.25 9.29 22.15
CA LEU A 115 0.37 10.59 21.49
C LEU A 115 1.80 11.13 21.46
N LYS A 116 2.55 10.96 22.58
CA LYS A 116 3.95 11.40 22.69
C LYS A 116 4.86 10.62 21.72
N GLU A 117 4.62 9.31 21.58
CA GLU A 117 5.38 8.47 20.65
C GLU A 117 5.07 8.84 19.18
N LEU A 118 3.80 9.15 18.85
CA LEU A 118 3.44 9.65 17.53
C LEU A 118 4.13 10.98 17.19
N GLN A 119 4.26 11.87 18.18
CA GLN A 119 4.99 13.13 18.03
C GLN A 119 6.48 12.91 17.77
N ALA A 120 7.11 12.04 18.55
CA ALA A 120 8.52 11.70 18.36
C ALA A 120 8.80 11.14 16.95
N LEU A 121 7.89 10.32 16.41
CA LEU A 121 8.03 9.80 15.05
C LEU A 121 7.98 10.89 13.97
N VAL A 122 7.12 11.90 14.11
CA VAL A 122 7.04 12.97 13.08
C VAL A 122 8.17 14.00 13.20
N GLU A 123 8.86 14.02 14.33
CA GLU A 123 10.05 14.83 14.60
C GLU A 123 11.35 14.09 14.23
N ASP A 124 11.26 12.81 13.87
CA ASP A 124 12.38 11.99 13.43
C ASP A 124 13.13 12.64 12.25
N GLU A 125 14.47 12.60 12.33
CA GLU A 125 15.35 13.23 11.36
C GLU A 125 15.26 12.54 10.00
N LYS A 126 15.25 11.20 9.96
CA LYS A 126 15.14 10.44 8.72
C LYS A 126 13.83 10.75 8.01
N TYR A 127 12.71 10.80 8.74
CA TYR A 127 11.44 11.23 8.16
C TYR A 127 11.50 12.66 7.61
N SER A 128 12.09 13.60 8.33
CA SER A 128 12.20 15.00 7.88
C SER A 128 13.05 15.18 6.63
N GLN A 129 14.11 14.37 6.46
CA GLN A 129 14.99 14.41 5.30
C GLN A 129 14.38 13.76 4.04
N ILE A 130 13.62 12.67 4.22
CA ILE A 130 13.13 11.87 3.09
C ILE A 130 11.77 12.36 2.59
N LYS A 131 10.92 12.91 3.47
CA LYS A 131 9.54 13.21 3.09
C LYS A 131 9.45 14.21 1.93
N PRO A 132 8.58 13.96 0.93
CA PRO A 132 8.32 14.91 -0.14
C PRO A 132 7.84 16.27 0.39
N ARG A 133 8.26 17.36 -0.24
CA ARG A 133 7.77 18.70 0.16
C ARG A 133 6.26 18.83 0.03
N GLN A 134 5.67 18.20 -0.99
CA GLN A 134 4.22 18.23 -1.20
C GLN A 134 3.45 17.42 -0.15
N TRP A 135 4.08 16.41 0.46
CA TRP A 135 3.44 15.57 1.47
C TRP A 135 2.94 16.37 2.68
N GLU A 136 3.66 17.41 3.10
CA GLU A 136 3.28 18.26 4.25
C GLU A 136 2.26 19.37 3.89
N LYS A 137 1.94 19.56 2.61
CA LYS A 137 0.99 20.60 2.17
C LYS A 137 -0.45 20.14 2.41
N LYS A 138 -1.12 20.76 3.37
CA LYS A 138 -2.55 20.53 3.63
C LYS A 138 -3.39 21.32 2.63
N GLY A 139 -4.08 20.61 1.72
CA GLY A 139 -5.09 21.22 0.86
C GLY A 139 -6.43 21.35 1.58
N ILE A 140 -7.15 22.45 1.36
CA ILE A 140 -8.54 22.60 1.83
C ILE A 140 -9.43 21.54 1.17
N VAL A 141 -9.20 21.28 -0.12
CA VAL A 141 -9.93 20.25 -0.89
C VAL A 141 -9.71 18.86 -0.29
N ASP A 142 -8.47 18.52 0.09
CA ASP A 142 -8.15 17.24 0.75
C ASP A 142 -8.90 17.10 2.07
N ALA A 143 -8.90 18.15 2.89
CA ALA A 143 -9.58 18.15 4.19
C ALA A 143 -11.10 17.92 4.05
N VAL A 144 -11.73 18.56 3.06
CA VAL A 144 -13.16 18.37 2.76
C VAL A 144 -13.42 16.96 2.24
N MET A 145 -12.61 16.49 1.29
CA MET A 145 -12.73 15.12 0.75
C MET A 145 -12.58 14.06 1.84
N PHE A 146 -11.60 14.19 2.73
CA PHE A 146 -11.43 13.25 3.85
C PHE A 146 -12.62 13.25 4.78
N LYS A 147 -13.12 14.44 5.16
CA LYS A 147 -14.28 14.53 6.05
C LYS A 147 -15.50 13.88 5.42
N ILE A 148 -15.77 14.14 4.14
CA ILE A 148 -16.92 13.53 3.43
C ILE A 148 -16.71 12.02 3.31
N LEU A 149 -15.58 11.58 2.74
CA LEU A 149 -15.31 10.17 2.50
C LEU A 149 -15.39 9.38 3.80
N PHE A 150 -14.73 9.82 4.87
CA PHE A 150 -14.64 9.06 6.12
C PHE A 150 -15.93 9.07 6.94
N THR A 151 -16.75 10.12 6.80
CA THR A 151 -18.09 10.11 7.36
C THR A 151 -18.98 9.10 6.62
N VAL A 152 -19.02 9.16 5.29
CA VAL A 152 -19.87 8.27 4.46
C VAL A 152 -19.45 6.80 4.58
N THR A 153 -18.14 6.54 4.65
CA THR A 153 -17.58 5.18 4.78
C THR A 153 -17.46 4.70 6.24
N ARG A 154 -17.90 5.49 7.22
CA ARG A 154 -17.87 5.17 8.66
C ARG A 154 -16.48 4.81 9.18
N PHE A 155 -15.46 5.52 8.68
CA PHE A 155 -14.12 5.53 9.28
C PHE A 155 -13.99 6.56 10.38
N TRP A 156 -14.84 7.59 10.40
CA TRP A 156 -14.91 8.56 11.49
C TRP A 156 -16.17 8.40 12.32
N GLY A 157 -15.98 8.44 13.64
CA GLY A 157 -17.01 8.52 14.66
C GLY A 157 -17.08 9.91 15.31
N ILE A 158 -17.75 9.97 16.47
CA ILE A 158 -17.89 11.20 17.26
C ILE A 158 -16.54 11.53 17.90
N GLY A 159 -16.05 12.75 17.68
CA GLY A 159 -14.79 13.25 18.26
C GLY A 159 -13.56 13.18 17.35
N ASP A 160 -13.68 12.48 16.20
CA ASP A 160 -12.63 12.46 15.20
C ASP A 160 -12.41 13.84 14.57
N ASN A 161 -11.14 14.19 14.37
CA ASN A 161 -10.75 15.48 13.82
C ASN A 161 -9.53 15.37 12.92
N LEU A 162 -9.40 16.36 12.03
CA LEU A 162 -8.31 16.43 11.06
C LEU A 162 -6.92 16.53 11.71
N LYS A 163 -6.80 17.07 12.93
CA LYS A 163 -5.51 17.28 13.59
C LYS A 163 -4.92 15.97 14.10
N SER A 164 -5.68 15.18 14.86
CA SER A 164 -5.24 13.85 15.33
C SER A 164 -4.94 12.93 14.15
N HIS A 165 -5.84 12.95 13.18
CA HIS A 165 -5.71 12.20 11.95
C HIS A 165 -4.43 12.54 11.17
N TRP A 166 -4.13 13.82 11.01
CA TRP A 166 -2.90 14.28 10.36
C TRP A 166 -1.63 13.81 11.08
N LEU A 167 -1.64 13.83 12.41
CA LEU A 167 -0.51 13.33 13.19
C LEU A 167 -0.31 11.83 12.95
N THR A 168 -1.37 11.03 13.06
CA THR A 168 -1.30 9.57 12.85
C THR A 168 -0.81 9.20 11.44
N HIS A 169 -1.23 9.95 10.42
CA HIS A 169 -0.80 9.71 9.03
C HIS A 169 0.70 9.84 8.87
N ARG A 170 1.24 10.97 9.33
CA ARG A 170 2.67 11.25 9.20
C ARG A 170 3.49 10.29 10.05
N ALA A 171 3.04 10.05 11.28
CA ALA A 171 3.69 9.11 12.17
C ALA A 171 3.73 7.70 11.59
N ASN A 172 2.68 7.26 10.88
CA ASN A 172 2.66 5.95 10.24
C ASN A 172 3.75 5.81 9.19
N HIS A 173 3.85 6.75 8.25
CA HIS A 173 4.91 6.73 7.23
C HIS A 173 6.30 6.87 7.86
N ALA A 174 6.44 7.75 8.85
CA ALA A 174 7.67 7.90 9.60
C ALA A 174 8.09 6.59 10.29
N ASN A 175 7.15 5.83 10.83
CA ASN A 175 7.44 4.53 11.44
C ASN A 175 7.98 3.52 10.42
N HIS A 176 7.48 3.52 9.18
CA HIS A 176 8.03 2.63 8.16
C HIS A 176 9.46 3.01 7.75
N LEU A 177 9.87 4.27 7.94
CA LEU A 177 11.25 4.73 7.72
C LEU A 177 12.16 4.47 8.95
N ALA A 178 11.71 4.84 10.15
CA ALA A 178 12.48 4.77 11.39
C ALA A 178 12.46 3.37 12.04
N GLN A 179 11.41 2.59 11.75
CA GLN A 179 11.19 1.24 12.26
C GLN A 179 11.18 1.16 13.80
N THR A 180 10.68 2.20 14.47
CA THR A 180 10.58 2.25 15.94
C THR A 180 9.58 1.22 16.47
N PHE A 181 8.39 1.17 15.86
CA PHE A 181 7.38 0.16 16.13
C PHE A 181 7.49 -0.93 15.09
N SER A 182 7.99 -2.08 15.55
CA SER A 182 8.29 -3.24 14.72
C SER A 182 8.03 -4.53 15.50
N THR A 183 7.91 -5.62 14.76
CA THR A 183 7.88 -6.98 15.29
C THR A 183 9.01 -7.77 14.64
N GLU A 184 9.27 -8.97 15.14
CA GLU A 184 10.17 -9.91 14.49
C GLU A 184 9.37 -10.94 13.67
N ILE A 185 9.76 -11.17 12.43
CA ILE A 185 9.24 -12.25 11.57
C ILE A 185 10.43 -12.87 10.86
N ASP A 186 10.60 -14.18 10.99
CA ASP A 186 11.71 -14.93 10.36
C ASP A 186 13.10 -14.33 10.68
N GLY A 187 13.29 -13.83 11.91
CA GLY A 187 14.53 -13.16 12.35
C GLY A 187 14.76 -11.76 11.78
N GLN A 188 13.79 -11.20 11.05
CA GLN A 188 13.85 -9.85 10.49
C GLN A 188 13.01 -8.87 11.30
N LYS A 189 13.54 -7.67 11.49
CA LYS A 189 12.80 -6.54 12.06
C LYS A 189 11.80 -5.99 11.02
N VAL A 190 10.52 -6.15 11.28
CA VAL A 190 9.43 -5.78 10.37
C VAL A 190 8.62 -4.62 10.95
N PRO A 191 8.72 -3.39 10.40
CA PRO A 191 7.86 -2.29 10.81
C PRO A 191 6.40 -2.56 10.43
N TYR A 192 5.47 -2.11 11.27
CA TYR A 192 4.05 -2.26 11.04
C TYR A 192 3.29 -0.93 11.05
N SER A 193 2.12 -0.88 10.39
CA SER A 193 1.25 0.28 10.47
C SER A 193 0.72 0.48 11.89
N ILE A 194 0.86 1.71 12.40
CA ILE A 194 0.70 2.04 13.83
C ILE A 194 -0.62 2.76 14.15
N SER A 195 -1.63 2.60 13.30
CA SER A 195 -2.95 3.16 13.53
C SER A 195 -4.04 2.25 12.97
N GLU A 196 -5.30 2.55 13.30
CA GLU A 196 -6.45 1.96 12.64
C GLU A 196 -6.55 2.45 11.19
N ASN A 197 -7.37 1.81 10.35
CA ASN A 197 -7.43 2.12 8.91
C ASN A 197 -7.59 3.63 8.65
N ALA A 198 -8.40 4.34 9.43
CA ALA A 198 -8.58 5.79 9.30
C ALA A 198 -7.26 6.58 9.48
N GLY A 199 -6.40 6.17 10.40
CA GLY A 199 -5.11 6.82 10.67
C GLY A 199 -3.95 6.35 9.78
N VAL A 200 -4.20 5.40 8.86
CA VAL A 200 -3.20 4.89 7.90
C VAL A 200 -3.57 5.37 6.49
N CYS A 201 -3.65 6.68 6.24
CA CYS A 201 -3.82 7.15 4.87
C CYS A 201 -2.58 6.83 4.04
N SER A 202 -2.75 6.68 2.72
CA SER A 202 -1.65 6.45 1.78
C SER A 202 -0.93 5.12 1.98
N SER A 203 -1.59 4.10 2.52
CA SER A 203 -1.04 2.74 2.63
C SER A 203 -0.46 2.19 1.31
N CYS A 204 -0.82 2.77 0.16
CA CYS A 204 -0.20 2.55 -1.15
C CYS A 204 1.32 2.76 -1.16
N VAL A 205 1.83 3.70 -0.37
CA VAL A 205 3.27 3.99 -0.29
C VAL A 205 4.02 2.75 0.21
N GLU A 206 3.47 2.09 1.21
CA GLU A 206 4.03 0.85 1.76
C GLU A 206 3.61 -0.39 0.97
N PHE A 207 2.34 -0.53 0.59
CA PHE A 207 1.85 -1.67 -0.21
C PHE A 207 2.59 -1.83 -1.53
N PHE A 208 2.98 -0.72 -2.15
CA PHE A 208 3.64 -0.74 -3.45
C PHE A 208 5.13 -0.48 -3.35
N ASN A 209 5.67 -0.59 -2.13
CA ASN A 209 7.10 -0.59 -1.85
C ASN A 209 7.84 0.67 -2.34
N ILE A 210 7.19 1.82 -2.26
CA ILE A 210 7.75 3.11 -2.71
C ILE A 210 8.84 3.60 -1.76
N ILE A 211 8.76 3.24 -0.48
CA ILE A 211 9.77 3.56 0.54
C ILE A 211 10.36 2.29 1.13
N GLU A 212 11.64 2.35 1.48
CA GLU A 212 12.40 1.25 2.08
C GLU A 212 12.21 -0.07 1.29
N PRO A 213 12.55 -0.13 -0.01
CA PRO A 213 12.15 -1.23 -0.88
C PRO A 213 12.69 -2.61 -0.45
N GLU A 214 13.83 -2.65 0.25
CA GLU A 214 14.43 -3.88 0.76
C GLU A 214 13.80 -4.38 2.06
N THR A 215 12.93 -3.58 2.69
CA THR A 215 12.35 -3.89 4.01
C THR A 215 11.00 -4.57 3.86
N ARG A 216 10.82 -5.74 4.48
CA ARG A 216 9.50 -6.38 4.66
C ARG A 216 8.64 -5.54 5.61
N LYS A 217 7.34 -5.41 5.33
CA LYS A 217 6.44 -4.50 6.09
C LYS A 217 5.11 -5.17 6.41
N LEU A 218 4.51 -4.80 7.54
CA LEU A 218 3.12 -5.14 7.86
C LEU A 218 2.24 -3.91 7.73
N VAL A 219 1.31 -3.93 6.76
CA VAL A 219 0.60 -2.72 6.35
C VAL A 219 -0.90 -2.88 6.53
N ARG A 220 -1.54 -1.90 7.18
CA ARG A 220 -2.99 -1.77 7.21
C ARG A 220 -3.48 -0.94 6.02
N SER A 221 -4.64 -1.30 5.50
CA SER A 221 -5.25 -0.55 4.40
C SER A 221 -5.72 0.83 4.82
N CYS A 222 -5.46 1.83 3.98
CA CYS A 222 -6.16 3.10 4.09
C CYS A 222 -7.63 2.99 3.67
N PRO A 223 -8.48 3.97 4.01
CA PRO A 223 -9.88 4.00 3.58
C PRO A 223 -10.04 3.94 2.06
N GLY A 224 -9.12 4.57 1.33
CA GLY A 224 -9.10 4.53 -0.13
C GLY A 224 -8.78 3.14 -0.68
N ALA A 225 -7.84 2.41 -0.08
CA ALA A 225 -7.52 1.04 -0.48
C ALA A 225 -8.66 0.07 -0.16
N ILE A 226 -9.43 0.31 0.89
CA ILE A 226 -10.64 -0.47 1.20
C ILE A 226 -11.73 -0.15 0.17
N THR A 227 -12.00 1.13 -0.06
CA THR A 227 -13.10 1.60 -0.91
C THR A 227 -12.86 1.30 -2.40
N PHE A 228 -11.68 1.64 -2.92
CA PHE A 228 -11.35 1.56 -4.35
C PHE A 228 -10.57 0.29 -4.71
N GLY A 229 -9.74 -0.20 -3.80
CA GLY A 229 -8.91 -1.38 -3.97
C GLY A 229 -9.53 -2.68 -3.47
N LYS A 230 -10.68 -2.62 -2.77
CA LYS A 230 -11.38 -3.78 -2.17
C LYS A 230 -10.53 -4.60 -1.18
N THR A 231 -9.53 -3.97 -0.59
CA THR A 231 -8.82 -4.56 0.55
C THR A 231 -9.71 -4.59 1.80
N GLU A 232 -9.32 -5.39 2.79
CA GLU A 232 -10.09 -5.57 4.01
C GLU A 232 -9.76 -4.55 5.07
N ARG A 233 -10.79 -4.28 5.87
CA ARG A 233 -10.72 -3.47 7.07
C ARG A 233 -10.13 -4.29 8.22
N ASP A 234 -9.42 -3.63 9.13
CA ASP A 234 -8.95 -4.17 10.41
C ASP A 234 -8.01 -5.38 10.33
N ILE A 235 -7.38 -5.62 9.17
CA ILE A 235 -6.33 -6.63 8.99
C ILE A 235 -5.01 -6.01 8.58
N TYR A 236 -3.92 -6.72 8.86
CA TYR A 236 -2.60 -6.41 8.29
C TYR A 236 -2.37 -7.25 7.04
N TYR A 237 -1.70 -6.65 6.07
CA TYR A 237 -1.08 -7.37 4.96
C TYR A 237 0.42 -7.42 5.20
N ASP A 238 0.99 -8.59 5.00
CA ASP A 238 2.41 -8.79 4.87
C ASP A 238 2.85 -8.38 3.47
N VAL A 239 3.80 -7.46 3.41
CA VAL A 239 4.41 -6.90 2.20
C VAL A 239 5.85 -7.42 2.15
N ASP A 240 6.05 -8.47 1.37
CA ASP A 240 7.31 -9.21 1.30
C ASP A 240 8.03 -8.95 -0.03
N PRO A 241 9.18 -8.27 -0.02
CA PRO A 241 9.97 -8.00 -1.23
C PRO A 241 10.84 -9.19 -1.68
N SER A 242 10.88 -10.29 -0.93
CA SER A 242 11.73 -11.44 -1.28
C SER A 242 11.27 -12.11 -2.57
N LYS A 243 12.25 -12.53 -3.38
CA LYS A 243 12.00 -13.21 -4.66
C LYS A 243 11.75 -14.72 -4.51
N GLN A 244 11.86 -15.27 -3.31
CA GLN A 244 11.62 -16.69 -3.02
C GLN A 244 10.22 -17.15 -3.49
N HIS A 245 9.25 -16.23 -3.54
CA HIS A 245 7.89 -16.50 -4.02
C HIS A 245 7.77 -16.71 -5.53
N LEU A 246 8.82 -16.40 -6.30
CA LEU A 246 8.84 -16.55 -7.76
C LEU A 246 9.46 -17.89 -8.20
N GLU A 247 10.16 -18.58 -7.31
CA GLU A 247 10.99 -19.75 -7.63
C GLU A 247 10.18 -21.08 -7.69
N ILE A 248 8.88 -21.05 -7.39
CA ILE A 248 8.04 -22.26 -7.24
C ILE A 248 7.30 -22.65 -8.54
N ILE A 249 7.54 -21.98 -9.67
CA ILE A 249 6.79 -22.25 -10.91
C ILE A 249 7.76 -22.62 -12.04
N GLU A 250 8.11 -23.90 -12.11
CA GLU A 250 8.53 -24.59 -13.34
C GLU A 250 7.32 -25.20 -14.06
#